data_AF-A0A5E6TXR7-F1
#
_entry.id   AF-A0A5E6TXR7-F1
#
_cell.length_a   1.000
_cell.length_b   1.000
_cell.length_c   1.000
_cell.angle_alpha   90.00
_cell.angle_beta   90.00
_cell.angle_gamma   90.00
#
_symmetry.space_group_name_H-M   'P 1'
#
loop_
_entity.id
_entity.type
_entity.pdbx_description
1 polymer ?
#
loop_
_entity_poly.entity_id
_entity_poly.type
_entity_poly.pdbx_seq_one_letter_code
_entity_poly.pdbx_strand_id
1 'polypeptide(L)' 'MLPECQLLGTLGCHLCEVAEAVLMPFVERGLLVELVDISEQEALFERYGLIIPVLRRCDSGDELHWPFDSEQVVAFLRQ' A
#
# COMPACT_ATOMS: atom_id res chain seq x y z
N MET A 1 -16.13 -9.26 1.82
CA MET A 1 -15.87 -8.08 0.95
C MET A 1 -14.38 -7.82 1.01
N LEU A 2 -13.77 -7.31 -0.06
CA LEU A 2 -12.35 -6.93 0.01
C LEU A 2 -12.23 -5.70 0.94
N PRO A 3 -11.19 -5.61 1.79
CA PRO A 3 -10.95 -4.42 2.58
C PRO A 3 -10.57 -3.25 1.67
N GLU A 4 -10.90 -2.04 2.09
CA GLU A 4 -10.31 -0.83 1.52
C GLU A 4 -8.87 -0.71 2.02
N CYS A 5 -7.96 -0.33 1.12
CA CYS A 5 -6.54 -0.21 1.41
C CYS A 5 -5.99 1.17 1.03
N GLN A 6 -4.85 1.51 1.61
CA GLN A 6 -4.03 2.65 1.25
C GLN A 6 -2.63 2.18 0.89
N LEU A 7 -2.07 2.68 -0.20
CA LEU A 7 -0.64 2.55 -0.48
C LEU A 7 0.06 3.84 -0.06
N LEU A 8 0.81 3.75 1.05
CA LEU A 8 1.60 4.85 1.58
C LEU A 8 2.89 4.97 0.79
N GLY A 9 3.12 6.13 0.19
CA GLY A 9 4.26 6.38 -0.68
C GLY A 9 4.56 7.87 -0.82
N THR A 10 5.44 8.22 -1.76
CA THR A 10 5.66 9.61 -2.19
C THR A 10 5.67 9.69 -3.70
N LEU A 11 5.29 10.85 -4.24
CA LEU A 11 5.38 11.11 -5.68
C LEU A 11 6.83 10.94 -6.19
N GLY A 12 6.97 10.35 -7.39
CA GLY A 12 8.28 10.11 -8.01
C GLY A 12 9.12 9.00 -7.37
N CYS A 13 8.55 8.20 -6.46
CA CYS A 13 9.23 7.04 -5.89
C CYS A 13 9.11 5.82 -6.80
N HIS A 14 10.21 5.39 -7.40
CA HIS A 14 10.23 4.22 -8.28
C HIS A 14 9.73 2.94 -7.60
N LEU A 15 10.05 2.72 -6.32
CA LEU A 15 9.57 1.55 -5.59
C LEU A 15 8.04 1.58 -5.40
N CYS A 16 7.45 2.76 -5.21
CA CYS A 16 5.99 2.91 -5.12
C CYS A 16 5.33 2.54 -6.45
N GLU A 17 5.88 2.98 -7.59
CA GLU A 17 5.38 2.60 -8.92
C GLU A 17 5.41 1.08 -9.14
N VAL A 18 6.46 0.40 -8.66
CA VAL A 18 6.57 -1.06 -8.74
C VAL A 18 5.52 -1.74 -7.84
N ALA A 19 5.33 -1.25 -6.62
CA ALA A 19 4.30 -1.77 -5.71
C ALA A 19 2.88 -1.56 -6.26
N GLU A 20 2.59 -0.40 -6.84
CA GLU A 20 1.33 -0.13 -7.54
C GLU A 20 1.07 -1.14 -8.65
N ALA A 21 2.09 -1.45 -9.47
CA ALA A 21 1.97 -2.45 -10.53
C ALA A 21 1.64 -3.85 -10.01
N VAL A 22 2.14 -4.23 -8.82
CA VAL A 22 1.76 -5.49 -8.15
C VAL A 22 0.29 -5.48 -7.73
N LEU A 23 -0.25 -4.31 -7.34
CA LEU A 23 -1.64 -4.16 -6.88
C LEU A 23 -2.65 -4.00 -8.03
N MET A 24 -2.23 -3.54 -9.21
CA MET A 24 -3.11 -3.30 -10.37
C MET A 24 -4.06 -4.47 -10.68
N PRO A 25 -3.61 -5.74 -10.74
CA PRO A 25 -4.50 -6.88 -11.02
C PRO A 25 -5.60 -7.09 -9.97
N PHE A 26 -5.40 -6.60 -8.74
CA PHE A 26 -6.38 -6.67 -7.66
C PHE A 26 -7.37 -5.52 -7.75
N VAL A 27 -6.90 -4.32 -8.10
CA VAL A 27 -7.75 -3.14 -8.35
C VAL A 27 -8.72 -3.42 -9.50
N GLU A 28 -8.24 -4.03 -10.59
CA GLU A 28 -9.07 -4.49 -11.71
C GLU A 28 -10.16 -5.50 -11.29
N ARG A 29 -9.95 -6.19 -10.15
CA ARG A 29 -10.89 -7.16 -9.56
C ARG A 29 -11.71 -6.57 -8.41
N GLY A 30 -11.64 -5.26 -8.19
CA GLY A 30 -12.47 -4.53 -7.23
C GLY A 30 -11.82 -4.24 -5.88
N LEU A 31 -10.51 -4.45 -5.71
CA LEU A 31 -9.81 -3.91 -4.54
C LEU A 31 -9.78 -2.38 -4.63
N LEU A 32 -10.22 -1.69 -3.59
CA LEU A 32 -10.10 -0.24 -3.50
C LEU A 32 -8.77 0.10 -2.84
N VAL A 33 -7.90 0.81 -3.57
CA VAL A 33 -6.61 1.29 -3.07
C VAL A 33 -6.51 2.79 -3.28
N GLU A 34 -6.37 3.54 -2.20
CA GLU A 34 -6.03 4.96 -2.23
C GLU A 34 -4.50 5.14 -2.20
N LEU A 35 -3.95 5.96 -3.08
CA LEU A 35 -2.54 6.35 -3.01
C LEU A 35 -2.41 7.53 -2.06
N VAL A 36 -1.61 7.39 -1.00
CA VAL A 36 -1.43 8.42 0.02
C VAL A 36 0.01 8.93 -0.05
N ASP A 37 0.17 10.18 -0.46
CA ASP A 37 1.46 10.87 -0.38
C ASP A 37 1.75 11.26 1.08
N ILE A 38 2.81 10.68 1.63
CA ILE A 38 3.23 10.95 3.02
C ILE A 38 4.08 12.21 3.15
N SER A 39 4.58 12.78 2.06
CA SER A 39 5.56 13.89 2.07
C SER A 39 5.01 15.18 2.66
N GLU A 40 3.69 15.39 2.58
CA GLU A 40 3.01 16.58 3.12
C GLU A 40 2.59 16.44 4.59
N GLN A 41 2.71 15.23 5.16
CA GLN A 41 2.24 14.92 6.51
C GLN A 41 3.41 14.48 7.39
N GLU A 42 3.92 15.39 8.22
CA GLU A 42 5.10 15.18 9.08
C GLU A 42 5.02 13.87 9.87
N ALA A 43 3.88 13.57 10.51
CA ALA A 43 3.70 12.35 11.27
C ALA A 43 3.77 11.05 10.42
N LEU A 44 3.31 11.10 9.16
CA LEU A 44 3.42 9.96 8.25
C LEU A 44 4.85 9.84 7.71
N PHE A 45 5.49 10.96 7.38
CA PHE A 45 6.87 10.97 6.90
C PHE A 45 7.84 10.43 7.96
N GLU A 46 7.71 10.85 9.22
CA GLU A 46 8.52 10.32 10.32
C GLU A 46 8.36 8.81 10.51
N ARG A 47 7.13 8.30 10.35
CA ARG A 47 6.82 6.87 10.55
C ARG A 47 7.23 6.00 9.36
N TYR A 48 6.99 6.46 8.14
CA TYR A 48 7.06 5.63 6.95
C TYR A 48 8.18 6.01 5.97
N GLY A 49 8.81 7.17 6.12
CA GLY A 49 9.76 7.73 5.13
C GLY A 49 10.95 6.84 4.79
N LEU A 50 11.30 5.87 5.64
CA LEU A 50 12.39 4.91 5.40
C LEU A 50 11.92 3.53 4.91
N ILE A 51 10.61 3.28 4.89
CA ILE A 51 10.00 1.96 4.65
C ILE A 51 8.93 1.96 3.55
N ILE A 52 8.60 3.11 2.97
CA ILE A 52 7.71 3.15 1.80
C ILE A 52 8.28 2.32 0.63
N PRO A 53 7.41 1.66 -0.16
CA PRO A 53 5.94 1.67 -0.06
C PRO A 53 5.39 0.71 1.01
N VAL A 54 4.24 1.07 1.60
CA VAL A 54 3.52 0.22 2.56
C VAL A 54 2.04 0.14 2.19
N LEU A 55 1.53 -1.07 2.00
CA LEU A 55 0.10 -1.31 1.82
C LEU A 55 -0.56 -1.44 3.20
N ARG A 56 -1.47 -0.55 3.53
CA ARG A 56 -2.19 -0.53 4.81
C ARG A 56 -3.67 -0.81 4.59
N ARG A 57 -4.26 -1.63 5.44
CA ARG A 57 -5.72 -1.84 5.48
C ARG A 57 -6.42 -0.76 6.28
N CYS A 58 -7.54 -0.26 5.78
CA CYS A 58 -8.33 0.77 6.46
C CYS A 58 -9.20 0.21 7.60
N ASP A 59 -9.58 -1.08 7.53
CA ASP A 59 -10.46 -1.71 8.51
C ASP A 59 -9.72 -2.18 9.77
N SER A 60 -8.51 -2.73 9.65
CA SER A 60 -7.71 -3.22 10.77
C SER A 60 -6.50 -2.35 11.12
N GLY A 61 -6.01 -1.56 10.16
CA GLY A 61 -4.73 -0.85 10.29
C GLY A 61 -3.51 -1.75 10.07
N ASP A 62 -3.70 -3.02 9.69
CA ASP A 62 -2.58 -3.91 9.36
C ASP A 62 -1.78 -3.38 8.18
N GLU A 63 -0.49 -3.69 8.16
CA GLU A 63 0.46 -3.18 7.19
C GLU A 63 1.23 -4.33 6.52
N LEU A 64 1.32 -4.29 5.20
CA LEU A 64 2.20 -5.11 4.39
C LEU A 64 3.31 -4.22 3.83
N HIS A 65 4.52 -4.46 4.33
CA HIS A 65 5.70 -3.67 3.98
C HIS A 65 6.35 -4.22 2.71
N TRP A 66 6.87 -3.33 1.87
CA TRP A 66 7.66 -3.73 0.71
C TRP A 66 8.95 -4.46 1.12
N PRO A 67 9.43 -5.47 0.34
CA PRO A 67 8.86 -6.01 -0.89
C PRO A 67 7.72 -7.01 -0.67
N PHE A 68 6.72 -6.95 -1.55
CA PHE A 68 5.65 -7.94 -1.61
C PHE A 68 5.31 -8.34 -3.05
N ASP A 69 4.87 -9.59 -3.21
CA ASP A 69 4.30 -10.13 -4.44
C ASP A 69 2.78 -10.35 -4.36
N SER A 70 2.19 -10.85 -5.44
CA SER A 70 0.76 -11.12 -5.53
C SER A 70 0.27 -12.15 -4.51
N GLU A 71 1.06 -13.17 -4.16
CA GLU A 71 0.65 -14.19 -3.19
C GLU A 71 0.59 -13.59 -1.78
N GLN A 72 1.57 -12.76 -1.43
CA GLN A 72 1.60 -12.03 -0.17
C GLN A 72 0.43 -11.05 -0.06
N VAL A 73 0.06 -10.37 -1.15
CA VAL A 73 -1.14 -9.50 -1.19
C VAL A 73 -2.42 -10.32 -0.96
N VAL A 74 -2.56 -11.47 -1.62
CA VAL A 74 -3.73 -12.36 -1.41
C VAL A 74 -3.81 -12.81 0.06
N ALA A 75 -2.70 -13.22 0.66
CA ALA A 75 -2.67 -13.64 2.05
C ALA A 75 -3.02 -12.48 2.99
N PHE A 76 -2.51 -11.29 2.72
CA PHE A 76 -2.77 -10.07 3.48
C PHE A 76 -4.25 -9.66 3.46
N LEU A 77 -4.89 -9.71 2.30
CA LEU A 77 -6.31 -9.33 2.14
C LEU A 77 -7.30 -10.33 2.76
N ARG A 78 -6.85 -11.51 3.17
CA ARG A 78 -7.68 -12.57 3.76
C ARG A 78 -7.69 -12.58 5.30
N GLN A 79 -6.82 -11.81 5.93
CA GLN A 79 -6.75 -11.70 7.39
C GLN A 79 -7.98 -10.98 7.95
#